data_AF-A0A371Q8P6-F1
#
_entry.id   AF-A0A371Q8P6-F1
#
_cell.length_a   1.000
_cell.length_b   1.000
_cell.length_c   1.000
_cell.angle_alpha   90.00
_cell.angle_beta   90.00
_cell.angle_gamma   90.00
#
_symmetry.space_group_name_H-M   'P 1'
#
loop_
_entity.id
_entity.type
_entity.pdbx_description
1 polymer ?
#
loop_
_entity_poly.entity_id
_entity_poly.type
_entity_poly.pdbx_seq_one_letter_code
_entity_poly.pdbx_strand_id
1 'polypeptide(L)'
;MIKLGEARRLGVPAPEARLRFEAEQRETGGGPGRRLLVVDGEPAFELSFWCGTCPFLFRRLETARQTLSLESVQERFTGALAVPDDGGVIDAFGALLPEGEYLPVLLRVEPRLVVPGQEGDYFSGEQVATWGLDQFWGLPEYPHTPYYRTFETTVDASAHLYEFVVPMVPPTWNARERVEEYVELMGRGTVPTAVAVSTLDVCEPASGLPADHYRHWGLTHFLLDGHHKLEAAATAGRPVQLLSLLALGEGLAVSEDCARLPALRTQLRSARATAA
;
A
#
# COMPACT_ATOMS: atom_id res chain seq x y z
N MET A 1 -6.45 11.14 11.25
CA MET A 1 -5.46 11.22 12.35
C MET A 1 -4.29 10.34 11.96
N ILE A 2 -3.06 10.85 12.13
CA ILE A 2 -1.81 10.12 11.92
C ILE A 2 -0.97 10.22 13.21
N LYS A 3 -0.33 9.13 13.61
CA LYS A 3 0.69 9.11 14.66
C LYS A 3 1.91 8.36 14.15
N LEU A 4 3.08 8.93 14.34
CA LEU A 4 4.35 8.28 13.99
C LEU A 4 4.98 7.68 15.24
N GLY A 5 5.58 6.51 15.09
CA GLY A 5 6.61 6.04 15.99
C GLY A 5 7.98 6.60 15.59
N GLU A 6 9.02 6.18 16.29
CA GLU A 6 10.40 6.41 15.88
C GLU A 6 10.81 5.37 14.84
N ALA A 7 11.54 5.81 13.82
CA ALA A 7 12.19 4.91 12.88
C ALA A 7 13.11 3.96 13.65
N ARG A 8 13.05 2.67 13.29
CA ARG A 8 13.76 1.62 14.01
C ARG A 8 14.14 0.51 13.06
N ARG A 9 15.24 -0.16 13.38
CA ARG A 9 15.67 -1.37 12.67
C ARG A 9 14.82 -2.53 13.15
N LEU A 10 14.08 -3.14 12.23
CA LEU A 10 13.28 -4.35 12.46
C LEU A 10 13.72 -5.42 11.48
N GLY A 11 13.18 -6.63 11.63
CA GLY A 11 13.35 -7.70 10.68
C GLY A 11 14.29 -8.80 11.15
N VAL A 12 14.34 -9.84 10.34
CA VAL A 12 15.22 -11.00 10.47
C VAL A 12 16.11 -11.10 9.21
N PRO A 13 17.20 -11.88 9.23
CA PRO A 13 17.99 -12.12 8.03
C PRO A 13 17.11 -12.51 6.85
N ALA A 14 17.38 -11.99 5.65
CA ALA A 14 16.49 -12.17 4.49
C ALA A 14 16.05 -13.63 4.25
N PRO A 15 16.92 -14.67 4.33
CA PRO A 15 16.47 -16.05 4.15
C PRO A 15 15.39 -16.53 5.15
N GLU A 16 15.30 -15.89 6.32
CA GLU A 16 14.34 -16.20 7.38
C GLU A 16 13.07 -15.35 7.28
N ALA A 17 13.13 -14.20 6.59
CA ALA A 17 12.00 -13.31 6.42
C ALA A 17 10.93 -13.94 5.52
N ARG A 18 9.68 -13.93 6.00
CA ARG A 18 8.53 -14.46 5.25
C ARG A 18 8.13 -13.53 4.12
N LEU A 19 8.12 -12.22 4.34
CA LEU A 19 7.88 -11.22 3.30
C LEU A 19 9.21 -10.53 2.98
N ARG A 20 9.48 -10.26 1.70
CA ARG A 20 10.67 -9.53 1.25
C ARG A 20 10.39 -8.63 0.07
N PHE A 21 11.20 -7.59 -0.06
CA PHE A 21 11.30 -6.80 -1.28
C PHE A 21 12.56 -7.26 -2.02
N GLU A 22 12.42 -7.62 -3.28
CA GLU A 22 13.52 -8.18 -4.07
C GLU A 22 13.61 -7.51 -5.44
N ALA A 23 14.84 -7.40 -5.96
CA ALA A 23 15.09 -7.08 -7.35
C ALA A 23 15.41 -8.39 -8.09
N GLU A 24 14.58 -8.75 -9.07
CA GLU A 24 14.87 -9.88 -9.94
C GLU A 24 16.15 -9.57 -10.73
N GLN A 25 17.20 -10.39 -10.56
CA GLN A 25 18.39 -10.26 -11.39
C GLN A 25 18.09 -10.85 -12.77
N ARG A 26 18.27 -10.05 -13.83
CA ARG A 26 18.30 -10.57 -15.20
C ARG A 26 19.68 -11.13 -15.52
N GLU A 27 19.73 -12.13 -16.38
CA GLU A 27 20.97 -12.64 -16.96
C GLU A 27 21.78 -11.51 -17.62
N THR A 28 23.10 -11.69 -17.65
CA THR A 28 24.10 -10.69 -18.07
C THR A 28 23.72 -10.00 -19.39
N GLY A 29 23.51 -8.68 -19.35
CA GLY A 29 23.20 -7.84 -20.52
C GLY A 29 21.73 -7.37 -20.63
N GLY A 30 20.83 -7.85 -19.77
CA GLY A 30 19.47 -7.32 -19.65
C GLY A 30 19.42 -6.03 -18.82
N GLY A 31 18.53 -5.09 -19.19
CA GLY A 31 18.23 -3.90 -18.37
C GLY A 31 17.69 -4.23 -16.96
N PRO A 32 17.32 -3.22 -16.15
CA PRO A 32 16.92 -3.43 -14.76
C PRO A 32 15.79 -4.45 -14.67
N GLY A 33 15.93 -5.44 -13.77
CA GLY A 33 14.90 -6.44 -13.55
C GLY A 33 13.73 -5.93 -12.72
N ARG A 34 12.73 -6.79 -12.53
CA ARG A 34 11.48 -6.44 -11.83
C ARG A 34 11.75 -6.19 -10.35
N ARG A 35 11.04 -5.23 -9.77
CA ARG A 35 10.94 -5.10 -8.32
C ARG A 35 9.75 -5.91 -7.84
N LEU A 36 9.97 -6.79 -6.88
CA LEU A 36 9.00 -7.79 -6.43
C LEU A 36 8.76 -7.67 -4.94
N LEU A 37 7.51 -7.88 -4.53
CA LEU A 37 7.17 -8.28 -3.17
C LEU A 37 7.05 -9.81 -3.16
N VAL A 38 7.90 -10.47 -2.40
CA VAL A 38 7.99 -11.93 -2.28
C VAL A 38 7.41 -12.36 -0.94
N VAL A 39 6.61 -13.43 -0.93
CA VAL A 39 6.04 -14.03 0.28
C VAL A 39 6.34 -15.52 0.30
N ASP A 40 6.99 -15.99 1.36
CA ASP A 40 7.45 -17.38 1.56
C ASP A 40 8.23 -17.93 0.35
N GLY A 41 9.05 -17.07 -0.27
CA GLY A 41 9.86 -17.40 -1.44
C GLY A 41 9.16 -17.29 -2.79
N GLU A 42 7.87 -16.98 -2.82
CA GLU A 42 7.07 -16.84 -4.05
C GLU A 42 6.78 -15.36 -4.37
N PRO A 43 6.99 -14.90 -5.63
CA PRO A 43 6.68 -13.52 -6.01
C PRO A 43 5.18 -13.20 -5.91
N ALA A 44 4.77 -12.42 -4.91
CA ALA A 44 3.37 -12.09 -4.70
C ALA A 44 2.90 -10.87 -5.52
N PHE A 45 3.75 -9.85 -5.64
CA PHE A 45 3.46 -8.66 -6.42
C PHE A 45 4.67 -8.20 -7.22
N GLU A 46 4.40 -7.61 -8.38
CA GLU A 46 5.34 -6.75 -9.08
C GLU A 46 5.06 -5.29 -8.71
N LEU A 47 6.13 -4.52 -8.51
CA LEU A 47 6.11 -3.14 -8.03
C LEU A 47 6.66 -2.20 -9.11
N SER A 48 6.56 -0.89 -8.86
CA SER A 48 7.15 0.15 -9.72
C SER A 48 8.60 -0.16 -10.10
N PHE A 49 9.00 0.19 -11.33
CA PHE A 49 10.37 -0.04 -11.78
C PHE A 49 11.37 0.88 -11.08
N TRP A 50 12.61 0.40 -10.90
CA TRP A 50 13.69 1.14 -10.22
C TRP A 50 14.03 2.50 -10.83
N CYS A 51 13.69 2.75 -12.09
CA CYS A 51 14.00 4.03 -12.74
C CYS A 51 13.16 5.21 -12.21
N GLY A 52 12.01 4.96 -11.58
CA GLY A 52 11.04 6.00 -11.20
C GLY A 52 10.37 6.73 -12.37
N THR A 53 10.81 6.48 -13.60
CA THR A 53 10.24 7.12 -14.80
C THR A 53 9.09 6.37 -15.45
N CYS A 54 9.02 5.06 -15.19
CA CYS A 54 7.87 4.24 -15.53
C CYS A 54 6.68 4.59 -14.61
N PRO A 55 5.44 4.32 -15.04
CA PRO A 55 4.27 4.53 -14.20
C PRO A 55 4.40 3.80 -12.85
N PHE A 56 3.88 4.42 -11.79
CA PHE A 56 3.71 3.76 -10.49
C PHE A 56 2.90 2.47 -10.64
N LEU A 57 3.35 1.38 -10.02
CA LEU A 57 2.78 0.05 -10.18
C LEU A 57 2.71 -0.73 -8.86
N PHE A 58 1.58 -1.39 -8.65
CA PHE A 58 1.51 -2.65 -7.94
C PHE A 58 0.66 -3.61 -8.79
N ARG A 59 1.15 -4.82 -9.03
CA ARG A 59 0.43 -5.85 -9.79
C ARG A 59 0.51 -7.18 -9.09
N ARG A 60 -0.63 -7.75 -8.75
CA ARG A 60 -0.70 -9.08 -8.14
C ARG A 60 -0.25 -10.15 -9.13
N LEU A 61 0.57 -11.08 -8.64
CA LEU A 61 1.01 -12.26 -9.37
C LEU A 61 0.23 -13.51 -8.89
N GLU A 62 0.16 -14.54 -9.73
CA GLU A 62 -0.70 -15.72 -9.51
C GLU A 62 -0.32 -16.56 -8.27
N THR A 63 0.91 -16.43 -7.80
CA THR A 63 1.46 -17.18 -6.67
C THR A 63 1.11 -16.55 -5.32
N ALA A 64 0.60 -15.32 -5.29
CA ALA A 64 0.07 -14.71 -4.08
C ALA A 64 -1.17 -15.48 -3.59
N ARG A 65 -1.06 -16.22 -2.48
CA ARG A 65 -2.17 -17.07 -1.97
C ARG A 65 -2.35 -17.04 -0.46
N GLN A 66 -1.53 -16.30 0.26
CA GLN A 66 -1.50 -16.36 1.73
C GLN A 66 -1.67 -14.98 2.34
N THR A 67 -2.21 -14.96 3.57
CA THR A 67 -2.13 -13.80 4.46
C THR A 67 -0.95 -13.97 5.41
N LEU A 68 -0.59 -12.90 6.11
CA LEU A 68 0.44 -12.90 7.14
C LEU A 68 -0.18 -12.59 8.52
N SER A 69 -1.44 -12.98 8.69
CA SER A 69 -2.20 -12.78 9.93
C SER A 69 -1.58 -13.61 11.05
N LEU A 70 -1.49 -13.03 12.24
CA LEU A 70 -0.91 -13.65 13.42
C LEU A 70 -2.00 -13.89 14.47
N GLU A 71 -2.35 -15.15 14.72
CA GLU A 71 -3.40 -15.52 15.68
C GLU A 71 -3.14 -14.96 17.08
N SER A 72 -1.86 -14.92 17.50
CA SER A 72 -1.43 -14.46 18.83
C SER A 72 -1.76 -12.99 19.15
N VAL A 73 -2.06 -12.17 18.13
CA VAL A 73 -2.37 -10.74 18.28
C VAL A 73 -3.77 -10.37 17.76
N GLN A 74 -4.52 -11.33 17.23
CA GLN A 74 -5.77 -11.08 16.52
C GLN A 74 -6.86 -10.42 17.40
N GLU A 75 -7.03 -10.89 18.64
CA GLU A 75 -8.04 -10.34 19.58
C GLU A 75 -7.77 -8.87 19.92
N ARG A 76 -6.50 -8.46 19.97
CA ARG A 76 -6.10 -7.09 20.33
C ARG A 76 -6.52 -6.08 19.27
N PHE A 77 -6.62 -6.52 18.03
CA PHE A 77 -6.99 -5.67 16.90
C PHE A 77 -8.49 -5.60 16.63
N THR A 78 -9.31 -6.17 17.53
CA THR A 78 -10.76 -5.92 17.54
C THR A 78 -11.07 -4.46 17.88
N GLY A 79 -10.20 -3.78 18.63
CA GLY A 79 -10.27 -2.35 18.94
C GLY A 79 -9.15 -1.51 18.31
N ALA A 80 -9.13 -0.24 18.66
CA ALA A 80 -8.12 0.72 18.23
C ALA A 80 -6.91 0.67 19.16
N LEU A 81 -5.71 0.67 18.60
CA LEU A 81 -4.46 0.87 19.33
C LEU A 81 -4.33 2.33 19.78
N ALA A 82 -3.82 2.53 20.98
CA ALA A 82 -3.56 3.86 21.51
C ALA A 82 -2.33 4.51 20.87
N VAL A 83 -1.28 3.71 20.65
CA VAL A 83 0.02 4.10 20.09
C VAL A 83 0.53 3.03 19.11
N PRO A 84 1.47 3.35 18.20
CA PRO A 84 1.96 2.39 17.22
C PRO A 84 2.58 1.12 17.82
N ASP A 85 3.24 1.25 18.97
CA ASP A 85 4.00 0.17 19.62
C ASP A 85 3.22 -0.54 20.75
N ASP A 86 1.89 -0.53 20.66
CA ASP A 86 1.04 -1.07 21.71
C ASP A 86 1.13 -2.61 21.74
N GLY A 87 1.58 -3.15 22.88
CA GLY A 87 1.58 -4.59 23.14
C GLY A 87 2.58 -5.43 22.33
N GLY A 88 3.65 -4.86 21.79
CA GLY A 88 4.69 -5.62 21.05
C GLY A 88 4.26 -6.05 19.64
N VAL A 89 3.23 -5.42 19.08
CA VAL A 89 2.77 -5.67 17.71
C VAL A 89 3.86 -5.43 16.67
N ILE A 90 4.67 -4.38 16.86
CA ILE A 90 5.73 -4.02 15.92
C ILE A 90 6.76 -5.14 15.86
N ASP A 91 7.16 -5.70 17.00
CA ASP A 91 8.12 -6.81 17.05
C ASP A 91 7.54 -8.08 16.42
N ALA A 92 6.27 -8.38 16.68
CA ALA A 92 5.58 -9.56 16.15
C ALA A 92 5.52 -9.54 14.61
N PHE A 93 5.10 -8.42 14.01
CA PHE A 93 5.10 -8.29 12.55
C PHE A 93 6.49 -8.02 11.97
N GLY A 94 7.36 -7.34 12.73
CA GLY A 94 8.76 -7.13 12.36
C GLY A 94 9.50 -8.44 12.14
N ALA A 95 9.21 -9.49 12.92
CA ALA A 95 9.77 -10.82 12.73
C ALA A 95 9.40 -11.50 11.40
N LEU A 96 8.42 -10.96 10.64
CA LEU A 96 8.05 -11.44 9.32
C LEU A 96 8.78 -10.72 8.18
N LEU A 97 9.44 -9.61 8.48
CA LEU A 97 10.03 -8.67 7.53
C LEU A 97 11.55 -8.88 7.42
N PRO A 98 12.19 -8.46 6.31
CA PRO A 98 13.63 -8.49 6.23
C PRO A 98 14.23 -7.40 7.11
N GLU A 99 15.46 -7.64 7.58
CA GLU A 99 16.25 -6.61 8.26
C GLU A 99 16.28 -5.30 7.45
N GLY A 100 15.85 -4.21 8.09
CA GLY A 100 15.78 -2.89 7.44
C GLY A 100 15.30 -1.81 8.40
N GLU A 101 15.33 -0.57 7.93
CA GLU A 101 14.75 0.56 8.67
C GLU A 101 13.27 0.73 8.33
N TYR A 102 12.44 0.69 9.37
CA TYR A 102 11.00 0.84 9.26
C TYR A 102 10.53 2.01 10.12
N LEU A 103 9.61 2.81 9.57
CA LEU A 103 8.88 3.83 10.31
C LEU A 103 7.47 3.31 10.63
N PRO A 104 7.15 3.08 11.92
CA PRO A 104 5.79 2.75 12.31
C PRO A 104 4.86 3.96 12.15
N VAL A 105 3.77 3.79 11.41
CA VAL A 105 2.78 4.82 11.12
C VAL A 105 1.39 4.29 11.49
N LEU A 106 0.73 4.92 12.45
CA LEU A 106 -0.63 4.59 12.85
C LEU A 106 -1.60 5.59 12.22
N LEU A 107 -2.45 5.11 11.33
CA LEU A 107 -3.37 5.89 10.51
C LEU A 107 -4.81 5.58 10.91
N ARG A 108 -5.70 6.57 10.79
CA ARG A 108 -7.14 6.33 10.71
C ARG A 108 -7.56 6.59 9.26
N VAL A 109 -8.11 5.57 8.61
CA VAL A 109 -8.45 5.58 7.18
C VAL A 109 -9.91 5.19 6.98
N GLU A 110 -10.53 5.75 5.93
CA GLU A 110 -11.87 5.36 5.46
C GLU A 110 -11.71 4.72 4.08
N PRO A 111 -11.56 3.39 4.01
CA PRO A 111 -11.22 2.71 2.78
C PRO A 111 -12.41 2.67 1.82
N ARG A 112 -12.16 2.88 0.53
CA ARG A 112 -13.10 2.60 -0.55
C ARG A 112 -12.55 1.47 -1.40
N LEU A 113 -13.29 0.37 -1.50
CA LEU A 113 -12.91 -0.73 -2.39
C LEU A 113 -13.03 -0.29 -3.85
N VAL A 114 -11.99 -0.54 -4.64
CA VAL A 114 -11.89 -0.23 -6.05
C VAL A 114 -11.70 -1.53 -6.81
N VAL A 115 -12.52 -1.72 -7.84
CA VAL A 115 -12.38 -2.81 -8.80
C VAL A 115 -11.64 -2.28 -10.02
N PRO A 116 -10.55 -2.93 -10.47
CA PRO A 116 -9.79 -2.49 -11.64
C PRO A 116 -10.67 -2.29 -12.88
N GLY A 117 -10.43 -1.19 -13.60
CA GLY A 117 -11.23 -0.78 -14.77
C GLY A 117 -12.59 -0.13 -14.45
N GLN A 118 -12.99 -0.01 -13.18
CA GLN A 118 -14.20 0.70 -12.78
C GLN A 118 -13.91 2.15 -12.38
N GLU A 119 -14.97 2.93 -12.17
CA GLU A 119 -14.84 4.31 -11.72
C GLU A 119 -14.02 4.44 -10.42
N GLY A 120 -13.09 5.40 -10.42
CA GLY A 120 -12.20 5.65 -9.29
C GLY A 120 -10.97 4.74 -9.23
N ASP A 121 -10.75 3.91 -10.26
CA ASP A 121 -9.51 3.18 -10.47
C ASP A 121 -8.37 4.09 -10.92
N TYR A 122 -7.33 4.15 -10.08
CA TYR A 122 -6.10 4.89 -10.34
C TYR A 122 -5.44 4.53 -11.67
N PHE A 123 -5.43 3.23 -11.99
CA PHE A 123 -4.70 2.75 -13.16
C PHE A 123 -5.39 3.13 -14.47
N SER A 124 -6.73 3.22 -14.49
CA SER A 124 -7.48 3.65 -15.68
C SER A 124 -7.75 5.16 -15.73
N GLY A 125 -7.65 5.87 -14.61
CA GLY A 125 -7.83 7.31 -14.51
C GLY A 125 -6.50 8.06 -14.43
N GLU A 126 -6.03 8.31 -13.21
CA GLU A 126 -4.93 9.23 -12.93
C GLU A 126 -3.59 8.81 -13.55
N GLN A 127 -3.31 7.50 -13.62
CA GLN A 127 -2.10 7.01 -14.28
C GLN A 127 -2.13 7.28 -15.79
N VAL A 128 -3.25 6.99 -16.45
CA VAL A 128 -3.43 7.23 -17.90
C VAL A 128 -3.39 8.71 -18.23
N ALA A 129 -3.95 9.58 -17.37
CA ALA A 129 -3.88 11.02 -17.55
C ALA A 129 -2.43 11.54 -17.64
N THR A 130 -1.49 10.88 -16.95
CA THR A 130 -0.10 11.32 -16.83
C THR A 130 0.84 10.60 -17.80
N TRP A 131 0.73 9.28 -17.94
CA TRP A 131 1.61 8.46 -18.79
C TRP A 131 0.97 8.04 -20.13
N GLY A 132 -0.33 8.23 -20.30
CA GLY A 132 -1.08 7.68 -21.44
C GLY A 132 -1.37 6.19 -21.28
N LEU A 133 -1.89 5.60 -22.34
CA LEU A 133 -2.11 4.15 -22.45
C LEU A 133 -0.82 3.46 -22.91
N ASP A 134 -0.69 2.16 -22.63
CA ASP A 134 0.37 1.35 -23.22
C ASP A 134 0.32 1.47 -24.75
N GLN A 135 1.47 1.78 -25.38
CA GLN A 135 1.52 2.08 -26.81
C GLN A 135 1.27 0.85 -27.69
N PHE A 136 1.49 -0.35 -27.16
CA PHE A 136 1.38 -1.58 -27.93
C PHE A 136 -0.05 -2.14 -27.88
N TRP A 137 -0.64 -2.22 -26.68
CA TRP A 137 -1.98 -2.78 -26.47
C TRP A 137 -3.08 -1.72 -26.47
N GLY A 138 -2.74 -0.45 -26.27
CA GLY A 138 -3.73 0.62 -26.09
C GLY A 138 -4.56 0.46 -24.82
N LEU A 139 -4.01 -0.17 -23.78
CA LEU A 139 -4.70 -0.46 -22.53
C LEU A 139 -3.99 0.19 -21.33
N PRO A 140 -4.72 0.54 -20.26
CA PRO A 140 -4.11 0.91 -19.00
C PRO A 140 -3.34 -0.26 -18.37
N GLU A 141 -2.43 0.05 -17.45
CA GLU A 141 -1.88 -0.98 -16.57
C GLU A 141 -3.00 -1.67 -15.78
N TYR A 142 -2.82 -2.96 -15.49
CA TYR A 142 -3.83 -3.75 -14.78
C TYR A 142 -3.21 -4.29 -13.47
N PRO A 143 -3.71 -3.92 -12.29
CA PRO A 143 -3.13 -4.35 -11.01
C PRO A 143 -3.47 -5.81 -10.65
N HIS A 144 -4.31 -6.49 -11.43
CA HIS A 144 -4.71 -7.89 -11.25
C HIS A 144 -5.40 -8.19 -9.90
N THR A 145 -5.81 -7.16 -9.16
CA THR A 145 -6.50 -7.33 -7.87
C THR A 145 -7.32 -6.10 -7.51
N PRO A 146 -8.50 -6.26 -6.88
CA PRO A 146 -9.14 -5.16 -6.17
C PRO A 146 -8.26 -4.62 -5.05
N TYR A 147 -8.29 -3.31 -4.86
CA TYR A 147 -7.51 -2.62 -3.84
C TYR A 147 -8.38 -1.53 -3.21
N TYR A 148 -7.93 -0.95 -2.10
CA TYR A 148 -8.63 0.14 -1.44
C TYR A 148 -7.93 1.45 -1.69
N ARG A 149 -8.68 2.52 -1.99
CA ARG A 149 -8.21 3.90 -1.90
C ARG A 149 -8.59 4.46 -0.53
N THR A 150 -7.68 5.15 0.13
CA THR A 150 -7.90 5.64 1.51
C THR A 150 -7.73 7.16 1.63
N PHE A 151 -6.69 7.72 1.03
CA PHE A 151 -6.39 9.14 1.12
C PHE A 151 -5.69 9.62 -0.14
N GLU A 152 -5.83 10.91 -0.41
CA GLU A 152 -5.14 11.59 -1.48
C GLU A 152 -5.07 13.09 -1.19
N THR A 153 -3.96 13.73 -1.55
CA THR A 153 -3.82 15.20 -1.44
C THR A 153 -2.76 15.71 -2.38
N THR A 154 -2.89 16.96 -2.79
CA THR A 154 -1.84 17.68 -3.51
C THR A 154 -0.56 17.76 -2.66
N VAL A 155 0.58 17.45 -3.27
CA VAL A 155 1.91 17.60 -2.66
C VAL A 155 2.45 18.99 -2.98
N ASP A 156 2.36 19.38 -4.24
CA ASP A 156 2.66 20.72 -4.77
C ASP A 156 2.03 20.87 -6.17
N ALA A 157 2.37 21.96 -6.89
CA ALA A 157 1.78 22.26 -8.19
C ALA A 157 2.04 21.19 -9.28
N SER A 158 3.05 20.33 -9.11
CA SER A 158 3.41 19.27 -10.06
C SER A 158 3.42 17.88 -9.43
N ALA A 159 2.81 17.69 -8.25
CA ALA A 159 2.82 16.41 -7.56
C ALA A 159 1.55 16.15 -6.73
N HIS A 160 1.12 14.88 -6.68
CA HIS A 160 -0.02 14.44 -5.88
C HIS A 160 0.27 13.10 -5.21
N LEU A 161 -0.18 12.98 -3.95
CA LEU A 161 -0.10 11.77 -3.14
C LEU A 161 -1.35 10.93 -3.30
N TYR A 162 -1.18 9.67 -3.67
CA TYR A 162 -2.23 8.66 -3.71
C TYR A 162 -1.91 7.56 -2.70
N GLU A 163 -2.86 7.23 -1.83
CA GLU A 163 -2.70 6.21 -0.80
C GLU A 163 -3.60 5.01 -1.08
N PHE A 164 -2.98 3.83 -1.06
CA PHE A 164 -3.60 2.56 -1.39
C PHE A 164 -3.40 1.53 -0.27
N VAL A 165 -4.40 0.68 -0.06
CA VAL A 165 -4.24 -0.57 0.70
C VAL A 165 -4.47 -1.74 -0.25
N VAL A 166 -3.47 -2.60 -0.40
CA VAL A 166 -3.47 -3.72 -1.33
C VAL A 166 -3.56 -5.02 -0.53
N PRO A 167 -4.64 -5.80 -0.69
CA PRO A 167 -4.83 -7.00 0.12
C PRO A 167 -3.96 -8.16 -0.40
N MET A 168 -3.28 -8.87 0.52
CA MET A 168 -2.48 -10.06 0.16
C MET A 168 -3.31 -11.21 -0.41
N VAL A 169 -4.62 -11.23 -0.17
CA VAL A 169 -5.58 -12.13 -0.81
C VAL A 169 -6.81 -11.35 -1.27
N PRO A 170 -7.49 -11.73 -2.36
CA PRO A 170 -8.66 -11.00 -2.85
C PRO A 170 -9.77 -10.90 -1.78
N PRO A 171 -10.54 -9.79 -1.71
CA PRO A 171 -11.65 -9.66 -0.77
C PRO A 171 -12.69 -10.79 -0.88
N THR A 172 -12.85 -11.39 -2.06
CA THR A 172 -13.75 -12.55 -2.28
C THR A 172 -13.37 -13.79 -1.47
N TRP A 173 -12.17 -13.86 -0.91
CA TRP A 173 -11.72 -14.96 -0.06
C TRP A 173 -12.04 -14.74 1.42
N ASN A 174 -12.43 -13.53 1.82
CA ASN A 174 -12.80 -13.25 3.20
C ASN A 174 -14.11 -13.98 3.56
N ALA A 175 -14.15 -14.56 4.77
CA ALA A 175 -15.34 -15.16 5.34
C ALA A 175 -16.45 -14.10 5.56
N ARG A 176 -17.62 -14.32 4.95
CA ARG A 176 -18.74 -13.35 4.97
C ARG A 176 -19.23 -13.04 6.38
N GLU A 177 -19.42 -14.08 7.19
CA GLU A 177 -19.85 -13.97 8.59
C GLU A 177 -18.93 -13.04 9.40
N ARG A 178 -17.61 -13.18 9.23
CA ARG A 178 -16.61 -12.31 9.89
C ARG A 178 -16.69 -10.86 9.43
N VAL A 179 -16.94 -10.63 8.13
CA VAL A 179 -17.11 -9.26 7.61
C VAL A 179 -18.36 -8.62 8.22
N GLU A 180 -19.48 -9.35 8.24
CA GLU A 180 -20.76 -8.88 8.81
C GLU A 180 -20.64 -8.54 10.30
N GLU A 181 -19.96 -9.38 11.07
CA GLU A 181 -19.69 -9.09 12.48
C GLU A 181 -18.88 -7.81 12.68
N TYR A 182 -17.84 -7.58 11.87
CA TYR A 182 -17.08 -6.33 11.95
C TYR A 182 -17.92 -5.12 11.53
N VAL A 183 -18.82 -5.28 10.54
CA VAL A 183 -19.79 -4.23 10.18
C VAL A 183 -20.67 -3.89 11.39
N GLU A 184 -21.20 -4.89 12.09
CA GLU A 184 -22.00 -4.67 13.30
C GLU A 184 -21.21 -4.00 14.43
N LEU A 185 -19.99 -4.47 14.70
CA LEU A 185 -19.10 -3.89 15.71
C LEU A 185 -18.80 -2.41 15.41
N MET A 186 -18.50 -2.09 14.15
CA MET A 186 -18.29 -0.70 13.70
C MET A 186 -19.56 0.14 13.83
N GLY A 187 -20.74 -0.46 13.59
CA GLY A 187 -22.04 0.17 13.83
C GLY A 187 -22.24 0.58 15.29
N ARG A 188 -21.60 -0.13 16.24
CA ARG A 188 -21.60 0.20 17.68
C ARG A 188 -20.48 1.17 18.10
N GLY A 189 -19.70 1.68 17.15
CA GLY A 189 -18.64 2.67 17.38
C GLY A 189 -17.23 2.09 17.52
N THR A 190 -17.05 0.78 17.39
CA THR A 190 -15.72 0.16 17.40
C THR A 190 -14.93 0.56 16.15
N VAL A 191 -13.65 0.89 16.33
CA VAL A 191 -12.71 1.14 15.23
C VAL A 191 -11.63 0.07 15.31
N PRO A 192 -11.75 -1.04 14.57
CA PRO A 192 -10.76 -2.12 14.63
C PRO A 192 -9.44 -1.68 13.97
N THR A 193 -8.39 -2.46 14.21
CA THR A 193 -7.05 -2.18 13.68
C THR A 193 -6.63 -3.23 12.67
N ALA A 194 -6.02 -2.80 11.57
CA ALA A 194 -5.38 -3.64 10.58
C ALA A 194 -3.87 -3.36 10.55
N VAL A 195 -3.09 -4.27 9.98
CA VAL A 195 -1.62 -4.16 9.94
C VAL A 195 -1.12 -4.33 8.50
N ALA A 196 -0.20 -3.47 8.08
CA ALA A 196 0.41 -3.50 6.76
C ALA A 196 1.93 -3.25 6.82
N VAL A 197 2.65 -3.74 5.82
CA VAL A 197 3.97 -3.22 5.44
C VAL A 197 3.79 -2.26 4.28
N SER A 198 4.64 -1.24 4.14
CA SER A 198 4.37 -0.19 3.15
C SER A 198 5.61 0.32 2.46
N THR A 199 5.43 0.80 1.23
CA THR A 199 6.44 1.50 0.45
C THR A 199 5.91 2.87 0.03
N LEU A 200 6.81 3.82 -0.15
CA LEU A 200 6.52 5.09 -0.81
C LEU A 200 7.31 5.14 -2.11
N ASP A 201 6.60 5.22 -3.23
CA ASP A 201 7.20 5.40 -4.54
C ASP A 201 6.91 6.80 -5.06
N VAL A 202 7.94 7.53 -5.49
CA VAL A 202 7.80 8.79 -6.23
C VAL A 202 8.13 8.51 -7.69
N CYS A 203 7.12 8.56 -8.55
CA CYS A 203 7.23 8.29 -9.98
C CYS A 203 6.91 9.54 -10.79
N GLU A 204 7.64 9.78 -11.88
CA GLU A 204 7.43 10.92 -12.78
C GLU A 204 7.75 10.57 -14.24
N PRO A 205 7.00 11.06 -15.25
CA PRO A 205 7.34 10.75 -16.65
C PRO A 205 8.77 11.14 -17.02
N ALA A 206 9.43 10.31 -17.83
CA ALA A 206 10.71 10.71 -18.42
C ALA A 206 10.56 11.98 -19.27
N SER A 207 11.56 12.87 -19.22
CA SER A 207 11.60 14.10 -20.02
C SER A 207 11.31 13.81 -21.50
N GLY A 208 10.27 14.44 -22.06
CA GLY A 208 9.86 14.28 -23.45
C GLY A 208 8.68 13.32 -23.70
N LEU A 209 8.07 12.76 -22.66
CA LEU A 209 6.80 12.01 -22.68
C LEU A 209 5.78 12.69 -21.72
N PRO A 210 4.48 12.34 -21.81
CA PRO A 210 3.35 13.10 -22.40
C PRO A 210 3.18 14.58 -21.95
N ALA A 211 2.07 15.22 -22.36
CA ALA A 211 1.82 16.65 -22.14
C ALA A 211 1.65 17.06 -20.66
N ASP A 212 1.31 16.11 -19.79
CA ASP A 212 1.11 16.32 -18.35
C ASP A 212 2.29 15.75 -17.56
N HIS A 213 3.30 16.60 -17.34
CA HIS A 213 4.48 16.22 -16.56
C HIS A 213 4.18 16.36 -15.07
N TYR A 214 3.66 15.28 -14.47
CA TYR A 214 3.13 15.30 -13.12
C TYR A 214 3.64 14.11 -12.29
N ARG A 215 4.07 14.37 -11.06
CA ARG A 215 4.70 13.39 -10.18
C ARG A 215 3.67 12.70 -9.30
N HIS A 216 3.72 11.39 -9.27
CA HIS A 216 2.81 10.55 -8.49
C HIS A 216 3.56 9.99 -7.30
N TRP A 217 3.11 10.37 -6.10
CA TRP A 217 3.57 9.79 -4.85
C TRP A 217 2.62 8.64 -4.51
N GLY A 218 3.03 7.40 -4.73
CA GLY A 218 2.26 6.21 -4.41
C GLY A 218 2.65 5.65 -3.05
N LEU A 219 1.81 5.90 -2.03
CA LEU A 219 1.94 5.26 -0.72
C LEU A 219 1.13 3.96 -0.73
N THR A 220 1.83 2.82 -0.76
CA THR A 220 1.19 1.50 -0.88
C THR A 220 1.31 0.72 0.41
N HIS A 221 0.17 0.33 0.97
CA HIS A 221 0.11 -0.51 2.17
C HIS A 221 -0.29 -1.93 1.79
N PHE A 222 0.65 -2.89 1.85
CA PHE A 222 0.36 -4.31 1.63
C PHE A 222 -0.16 -4.94 2.92
N LEU A 223 -1.42 -5.39 2.90
CA LEU A 223 -2.19 -5.77 4.08
C LEU A 223 -1.75 -7.13 4.64
N LEU A 224 -1.07 -7.12 5.79
CA LEU A 224 -0.58 -8.32 6.48
C LEU A 224 -1.72 -9.00 7.26
N ASP A 225 -2.47 -8.20 8.02
CA ASP A 225 -3.62 -8.60 8.85
C ASP A 225 -4.78 -7.61 8.69
N GLY A 226 -6.01 -8.13 8.82
CA GLY A 226 -7.21 -7.30 8.90
C GLY A 226 -8.01 -7.23 7.61
N HIS A 227 -7.90 -8.22 6.73
CA HIS A 227 -8.64 -8.29 5.46
C HIS A 227 -10.15 -8.17 5.65
N HIS A 228 -10.74 -8.88 6.62
CA HIS A 228 -12.18 -8.74 6.93
C HIS A 228 -12.53 -7.35 7.48
N LYS A 229 -11.64 -6.75 8.28
CA LYS A 229 -11.84 -5.43 8.90
C LYS A 229 -11.85 -4.33 7.83
N LEU A 230 -10.90 -4.37 6.89
CA LEU A 230 -10.84 -3.42 5.77
C LEU A 230 -12.07 -3.55 4.87
N GLU A 231 -12.50 -4.77 4.57
CA GLU A 231 -13.69 -5.00 3.76
C GLU A 231 -14.97 -4.51 4.47
N ALA A 232 -15.10 -4.81 5.77
CA ALA A 232 -16.22 -4.32 6.58
C ALA A 232 -16.26 -2.80 6.64
N ALA A 233 -15.10 -2.16 6.84
CA ALA A 233 -14.97 -0.71 6.86
C ALA A 233 -15.39 -0.08 5.52
N ALA A 234 -14.95 -0.66 4.41
CA ALA A 234 -15.32 -0.19 3.07
C ALA A 234 -16.82 -0.39 2.78
N THR A 235 -17.38 -1.53 3.20
CA THR A 235 -18.80 -1.85 3.03
C THR A 235 -19.69 -0.91 3.85
N ALA A 236 -19.28 -0.59 5.07
CA ALA A 236 -20.05 0.23 6.00
C ALA A 236 -19.81 1.74 5.84
N GLY A 237 -18.83 2.16 5.03
CA GLY A 237 -18.39 3.56 4.95
C GLY A 237 -17.87 4.07 6.29
N ARG A 238 -17.12 3.23 7.02
CA ARG A 238 -16.64 3.50 8.38
C ARG A 238 -15.12 3.53 8.42
N PRO A 239 -14.54 4.28 9.39
CA PRO A 239 -13.11 4.30 9.56
C PRO A 239 -12.58 3.01 10.19
N VAL A 240 -11.38 2.63 9.77
CA VAL A 240 -10.55 1.58 10.38
C VAL A 240 -9.20 2.19 10.74
N GLN A 241 -8.55 1.67 11.79
CA GLN A 241 -7.18 2.03 12.09
C GLN A 241 -6.23 1.13 11.30
N LEU A 242 -5.15 1.69 10.77
CA LEU A 242 -4.11 0.95 10.05
C LEU A 242 -2.76 1.24 10.70
N LEU A 243 -2.12 0.21 11.25
CA LEU A 243 -0.71 0.24 11.60
C LEU A 243 0.11 -0.18 10.38
N SER A 244 0.87 0.76 9.84
CA SER A 244 1.75 0.57 8.70
C SER A 244 3.20 0.58 9.17
N LEU A 245 3.98 -0.41 8.75
CA LEU A 245 5.44 -0.40 8.85
C LEU A 245 6.00 0.07 7.50
N LEU A 246 6.29 1.37 7.39
CA LEU A 246 6.84 1.96 6.17
C LEU A 246 8.32 1.59 6.04
N ALA A 247 8.65 0.78 5.03
CA ALA A 247 10.01 0.36 4.73
C ALA A 247 10.77 1.51 4.03
N LEU A 248 11.69 2.16 4.75
CA LEU A 248 12.34 3.39 4.30
C LEU A 248 13.36 3.17 3.17
N GLY A 249 13.81 1.93 2.96
CA GLY A 249 14.79 1.57 1.92
C GLY A 249 14.23 0.84 0.70
N GLU A 250 12.93 0.52 0.68
CA GLU A 250 12.34 -0.41 -0.31
C GLU A 250 11.44 0.28 -1.35
N GLY A 251 11.18 1.58 -1.16
CA GLY A 251 10.47 2.43 -2.12
C GLY A 251 11.40 3.26 -3.00
N LEU A 252 10.81 4.05 -3.89
CA LEU A 252 11.53 5.02 -4.73
C LEU A 252 11.66 6.41 -4.12
N ALA A 253 11.01 6.65 -2.99
CA ALA A 253 11.09 7.91 -2.26
C ALA A 253 12.42 8.06 -1.52
N VAL A 254 12.94 9.29 -1.47
CA VAL A 254 14.10 9.60 -0.63
C VAL A 254 13.66 9.94 0.81
N SER A 255 14.63 10.05 1.72
CA SER A 255 14.38 10.34 3.13
C SER A 255 13.57 11.63 3.36
N GLU A 256 13.82 12.65 2.54
CA GLU A 256 13.09 13.93 2.58
C GLU A 256 11.62 13.76 2.20
N ASP A 257 11.31 12.88 1.25
CA ASP A 257 9.93 12.60 0.84
C ASP A 257 9.18 11.88 1.96
N CYS A 258 9.79 10.85 2.56
CA CYS A 258 9.25 10.14 3.72
C CYS A 258 9.00 11.09 4.90
N ALA A 259 9.89 12.05 5.15
CA ALA A 259 9.72 13.05 6.20
C ALA A 259 8.54 14.01 5.98
N ARG A 260 8.08 14.19 4.73
CA ARG A 260 6.92 15.03 4.38
C ARG A 260 5.58 14.34 4.58
N LEU A 261 5.53 13.01 4.57
CA LEU A 261 4.28 12.23 4.71
C LEU A 261 3.38 12.66 5.89
N PRO A 262 3.91 12.93 7.10
CA PRO A 262 3.06 13.31 8.23
C PRO A 262 2.33 14.63 8.00
N ALA A 263 3.02 15.61 7.43
CA ALA A 263 2.44 16.91 7.10
C ALA A 263 1.45 16.79 5.93
N LEU A 264 1.73 15.94 4.93
CA LEU A 264 0.79 15.68 3.84
C LEU A 264 -0.50 15.01 4.36
N ARG A 265 -0.39 14.06 5.28
CA ARG A 265 -1.55 13.33 5.83
C ARG A 265 -2.41 14.11 6.81
N THR A 266 -1.96 15.29 7.26
CA THR A 266 -2.79 16.23 8.02
C THR A 266 -3.51 17.25 7.14
N GLN A 267 -3.21 17.30 5.83
CA GLN A 267 -3.93 18.14 4.89
C GLN A 267 -5.36 17.62 4.64
N LEU A 268 -6.19 18.47 4.05
CA LEU A 268 -7.51 18.06 3.59
C LEU A 268 -7.37 17.10 2.41
N ARG A 269 -8.14 16.01 2.46
CA ARG A 269 -8.25 15.10 1.32
C ARG A 269 -8.72 15.90 0.10
N SER A 270 -8.01 15.78 -1.01
CA SER A 270 -8.33 16.47 -2.26
C SER A 270 -7.97 15.58 -3.45
N ALA A 271 -8.95 15.34 -4.32
CA ALA A 271 -8.71 14.65 -5.59
C ALA A 271 -7.95 15.58 -6.54
N ARG A 272 -7.15 14.99 -7.43
CA ARG A 272 -6.44 15.76 -8.45
C ARG A 272 -7.48 16.37 -9.40
N ALA A 273 -7.40 17.68 -9.62
CA ALA A 273 -8.17 18.30 -10.70
C ALA A 273 -7.50 17.91 -12.03
N THR A 274 -8.02 16.89 -12.70
CA THR A 274 -7.62 16.60 -14.08
C THR A 274 -8.32 17.60 -15.00
N ALA A 275 -7.56 18.25 -15.88
CA ALA A 275 -8.16 19.11 -16.90
C ALA A 275 -9.03 18.23 -17.83
N ALA A 276 -10.28 18.64 -18.02
CA ALA A 276 -11.24 17.98 -18.91
C ALA A 276 -10.87 18.15 -20.39
#